data_AF-A0A3B8KTV1-F1
#
_entry.id   AF-A0A3B8KTV1-F1
#
_cell.length_a   1.000
_cell.length_b   1.000
_cell.length_c   1.000
_cell.angle_alpha   90.00
_cell.angle_beta   90.00
_cell.angle_gamma   90.00
#
_symmetry.space_group_name_H-M   'P 1'
#
loop_
_entity.id
_entity.type
_entity.pdbx_description
1 polymer ?
#
loop_
_entity_poly.entity_id
_entity_poly.type
_entity_poly.pdbx_seq_one_letter_code
_entity_poly.pdbx_strand_id
1 'polypeptide(L)'
;AEIGYLVEDDGDFAIETTNVDPEIARIAGPQLVVPVDNARYCLNAANARWGSLYDALYGTDVTPWEEGESTTGYDPARGARVIAAAEALLDQHVPLAEGSHSDSVGYRLELSGERQQLVVELQDGATTGLADPAGLAGYNGPPDSPSCVLLVHNGLHIEIAIDRDNPVGAAHPAGVMDVVLESAVTTIQDCEDSVSAVDACDKRLVYANWLGLMK
;
A
#
# COMPACT_ATOMS: atom_id res chain seq x y z
N ALA A 1 -25.58 -2.59 -37.63
CA ALA A 1 -27.05 -2.70 -37.70
C ALA A 1 -27.51 -3.87 -38.57
N GLU A 2 -27.02 -4.02 -39.80
CA GLU A 2 -27.53 -5.03 -40.76
C GLU A 2 -27.55 -6.48 -40.23
N ILE A 3 -26.52 -6.87 -39.45
CA ILE A 3 -26.46 -8.20 -38.82
C ILE A 3 -26.95 -8.22 -37.36
N GLY A 4 -27.57 -7.13 -36.89
CA GLY A 4 -28.09 -7.01 -35.51
C GLY A 4 -27.04 -6.78 -34.42
N TYR A 5 -25.75 -6.69 -34.73
CA TYR A 5 -24.68 -6.52 -33.71
C TYR A 5 -24.72 -5.14 -33.01
N LEU A 6 -25.07 -4.08 -33.75
CA LEU A 6 -25.23 -2.73 -33.19
C LEU A 6 -26.73 -2.47 -33.02
N VAL A 7 -27.14 -2.24 -31.78
CA VAL A 7 -28.50 -1.85 -31.38
C VAL A 7 -28.63 -0.34 -31.29
N GLU A 8 -29.87 0.16 -31.23
CA GLU A 8 -30.14 1.57 -30.97
C GLU A 8 -29.81 1.91 -29.51
N ASP A 9 -29.47 3.18 -29.27
CA ASP A 9 -29.20 3.69 -27.93
C ASP A 9 -30.53 3.94 -27.19
N ASP A 10 -30.71 3.29 -26.05
CA ASP A 10 -31.92 3.39 -25.22
C ASP A 10 -31.98 4.69 -24.38
N GLY A 11 -30.95 5.54 -24.49
CA GLY A 11 -30.90 6.86 -23.85
C GLY A 11 -30.39 6.83 -22.41
N ASP A 12 -30.40 8.02 -21.78
CA ASP A 12 -29.79 8.21 -20.45
C ASP A 12 -30.56 7.48 -19.34
N PHE A 13 -29.82 6.81 -18.46
CA PHE A 13 -30.33 6.24 -17.22
C PHE A 13 -29.29 6.37 -16.09
N ALA A 14 -29.72 6.12 -14.85
CA ALA A 14 -28.84 6.02 -13.69
C ALA A 14 -28.89 4.59 -13.13
N ILE A 15 -27.74 4.09 -12.68
CA ILE A 15 -27.66 2.77 -12.03
C ILE A 15 -28.31 2.81 -10.64
N GLU A 16 -28.94 1.71 -10.22
CA GLU A 16 -29.68 1.62 -8.94
C GLU A 16 -29.02 0.65 -7.93
N THR A 17 -27.81 0.17 -8.21
CA THR A 17 -27.13 -0.83 -7.40
C THR A 17 -26.82 -0.31 -5.98
N THR A 18 -27.26 -1.05 -4.96
CA THR A 18 -27.00 -0.74 -3.54
C THR A 18 -26.15 -1.80 -2.86
N ASN A 19 -25.65 -1.53 -1.64
CA ASN A 19 -24.81 -2.45 -0.84
C ASN A 19 -23.50 -2.83 -1.54
N VAL A 20 -22.88 -1.87 -2.23
CA VAL A 20 -21.57 -2.02 -2.86
C VAL A 20 -20.50 -1.59 -1.86
N ASP A 21 -19.46 -2.43 -1.70
CA ASP A 21 -18.34 -2.15 -0.80
C ASP A 21 -17.61 -0.84 -1.16
N PRO A 22 -17.06 -0.11 -0.16
CA PRO A 22 -16.30 1.13 -0.39
C PRO A 22 -15.16 0.99 -1.39
N GLU A 23 -14.48 -0.16 -1.38
CA GLU A 23 -13.39 -0.55 -2.28
C GLU A 23 -13.76 -0.51 -3.76
N ILE A 24 -15.06 -0.63 -4.09
CA ILE A 24 -15.59 -0.52 -5.45
C ILE A 24 -16.30 0.82 -5.66
N ALA A 25 -17.05 1.29 -4.67
CA ALA A 25 -17.96 2.42 -4.83
C ALA A 25 -17.33 3.80 -4.57
N ARG A 26 -16.24 3.87 -3.80
CA ARG A 26 -15.74 5.13 -3.22
C ARG A 26 -14.22 5.30 -3.27
N ILE A 27 -13.47 4.21 -3.31
CA ILE A 27 -12.01 4.24 -3.32
C ILE A 27 -11.52 4.01 -4.74
N ALA A 28 -10.65 4.90 -5.21
CA ALA A 28 -9.90 4.68 -6.44
C ALA A 28 -8.56 4.05 -6.08
N GLY A 29 -8.29 2.84 -6.59
CA GLY A 29 -7.04 2.15 -6.34
C GLY A 29 -6.80 0.98 -7.29
N PRO A 30 -5.60 0.36 -7.24
CA PRO A 30 -5.26 -0.80 -8.04
C PRO A 30 -6.25 -1.98 -7.90
N GLN A 31 -6.49 -2.66 -9.01
CA GLN A 31 -7.19 -3.95 -9.07
C GLN A 31 -6.25 -5.01 -9.65
N LEU A 32 -6.06 -6.10 -8.93
CA LEU A 32 -5.31 -7.27 -9.43
C LEU A 32 -6.23 -8.24 -10.15
N VAL A 33 -5.66 -9.03 -11.06
CA VAL A 33 -6.32 -10.18 -11.69
C VAL A 33 -5.38 -11.37 -11.58
N VAL A 34 -5.84 -12.48 -11.00
CA VAL A 34 -4.99 -13.67 -10.78
C VAL A 34 -5.69 -14.98 -11.13
N PRO A 35 -4.96 -15.98 -11.65
CA PRO A 35 -5.54 -17.25 -12.04
C PRO A 35 -5.88 -18.11 -10.82
N VAL A 36 -7.15 -18.49 -10.69
CA VAL A 36 -7.65 -19.23 -9.51
C VAL A 36 -7.12 -20.65 -9.42
N ASP A 37 -6.68 -21.26 -10.52
CA ASP A 37 -6.07 -22.58 -10.51
C ASP A 37 -4.68 -22.59 -9.81
N ASN A 38 -4.08 -21.42 -9.54
CA ASN A 38 -2.83 -21.27 -8.81
C ASN A 38 -3.05 -20.69 -7.39
N ALA A 39 -3.24 -21.58 -6.42
CA ALA A 39 -3.49 -21.21 -5.02
C ALA A 39 -2.44 -20.25 -4.41
N ARG A 40 -1.16 -20.35 -4.82
CA ARG A 40 -0.11 -19.44 -4.34
C ARG A 40 -0.37 -18.01 -4.82
N TYR A 41 -0.76 -17.85 -6.08
CA TYR A 41 -1.07 -16.53 -6.64
C TYR A 41 -2.35 -15.96 -6.04
N CYS A 42 -3.37 -16.79 -5.79
CA CYS A 42 -4.58 -16.38 -5.08
C CYS A 42 -4.27 -15.77 -3.71
N LEU A 43 -3.47 -16.47 -2.90
CA LEU A 43 -3.10 -16.02 -1.55
C LEU A 43 -2.22 -14.76 -1.59
N ASN A 44 -1.25 -14.71 -2.51
CA ASN A 44 -0.42 -13.52 -2.68
C ASN A 44 -1.29 -12.30 -3.04
N ALA A 45 -2.25 -12.45 -3.94
CA ALA A 45 -3.11 -11.35 -4.35
C ALA A 45 -4.09 -10.92 -3.24
N ALA A 46 -4.66 -11.88 -2.50
CA ALA A 46 -5.50 -11.57 -1.34
C ALA A 46 -4.73 -10.76 -0.27
N ASN A 47 -3.47 -11.09 -0.05
CA ASN A 47 -2.61 -10.38 0.90
C ASN A 47 -2.00 -9.09 0.33
N ALA A 48 -2.07 -8.87 -0.98
CA ALA A 48 -1.49 -7.71 -1.65
C ALA A 48 -2.24 -6.39 -1.39
N ARG A 49 -3.32 -6.39 -0.58
CA ARG A 49 -3.96 -5.14 -0.15
C ARG A 49 -2.95 -4.22 0.54
N TRP A 50 -2.00 -4.77 1.29
CA TRP A 50 -0.93 -4.04 1.97
C TRP A 50 0.42 -4.53 1.47
N GLY A 51 1.21 -3.64 0.88
CA GLY A 51 2.49 -3.98 0.26
C GLY A 51 3.61 -3.08 0.76
N SER A 52 4.77 -3.68 1.04
CA SER A 52 6.00 -2.96 1.37
C SER A 52 6.45 -2.12 0.18
N LEU A 53 6.56 -0.80 0.38
CA LEU A 53 7.13 0.10 -0.61
C LEU A 53 8.64 -0.11 -0.71
N TYR A 54 9.33 -0.40 0.40
CA TYR A 54 10.77 -0.63 0.36
C TYR A 54 11.10 -1.87 -0.47
N ASP A 55 10.38 -2.98 -0.28
CA ASP A 55 10.58 -4.19 -1.08
C ASP A 55 10.27 -3.94 -2.56
N ALA A 56 9.18 -3.20 -2.84
CA ALA A 56 8.80 -2.88 -4.22
C ALA A 56 9.85 -2.00 -4.92
N LEU A 57 10.35 -0.96 -4.27
CA LEU A 57 11.38 -0.07 -4.81
C LEU A 57 12.75 -0.75 -4.91
N TYR A 58 13.09 -1.59 -3.94
CA TYR A 58 14.37 -2.30 -3.91
C TYR A 58 14.40 -3.44 -4.93
N GLY A 59 13.30 -4.18 -5.08
CA GLY A 59 13.21 -5.37 -5.93
C GLY A 59 12.92 -5.12 -7.41
N THR A 60 12.62 -3.88 -7.79
CA THR A 60 12.25 -3.51 -9.17
C THR A 60 13.26 -2.54 -9.79
N ASP A 61 13.09 -2.27 -11.08
CA ASP A 61 13.87 -1.30 -11.86
C ASP A 61 13.39 0.15 -11.69
N VAL A 62 12.32 0.38 -10.89
CA VAL A 62 11.90 1.72 -10.45
C VAL A 62 13.04 2.46 -9.75
N THR A 63 13.85 1.71 -8.98
CA THR A 63 15.17 2.16 -8.52
C THR A 63 16.23 1.47 -9.39
N PRO A 64 16.79 2.12 -10.42
CA PRO A 64 17.78 1.50 -11.28
C PRO A 64 18.98 0.96 -10.48
N TRP A 65 19.55 -0.15 -10.95
CA TRP A 65 20.76 -0.72 -10.40
C TRP A 65 21.99 0.06 -10.87
N GLU A 66 22.91 0.36 -9.95
CA GLU A 66 24.18 1.03 -10.25
C GLU A 66 25.36 0.05 -10.26
N GLU A 67 26.44 0.43 -10.96
CA GLU A 67 27.63 -0.39 -11.04
C GLU A 67 28.29 -0.56 -9.65
N GLY A 68 28.53 -1.81 -9.27
CA GLY A 68 29.14 -2.14 -7.97
C GLY A 68 28.15 -2.46 -6.85
N GLU A 69 26.84 -2.30 -7.09
CA GLU A 69 25.81 -2.73 -6.13
C GLU A 69 25.74 -4.26 -6.03
N SER A 70 25.59 -4.75 -4.81
CA SER A 70 25.39 -6.18 -4.58
C SER A 70 24.00 -6.61 -5.03
N THR A 71 23.95 -7.55 -5.97
CA THR A 71 22.68 -8.23 -6.36
C THR A 71 22.32 -9.38 -5.41
N THR A 72 23.11 -9.60 -4.36
CA THR A 72 22.88 -10.66 -3.36
C THR A 72 22.83 -10.06 -1.95
N GLY A 73 21.74 -10.32 -1.23
CA GLY A 73 21.52 -9.73 0.10
C GLY A 73 21.20 -8.23 0.03
N TYR A 74 21.37 -7.55 1.16
CA TYR A 74 21.11 -6.13 1.30
C TYR A 74 22.36 -5.31 0.93
N ASP A 75 22.17 -4.34 0.03
CA ASP A 75 23.14 -3.33 -0.35
C ASP A 75 22.76 -1.99 0.32
N PRO A 76 23.58 -1.45 1.23
CA PRO A 76 23.26 -0.21 1.93
C PRO A 76 23.15 1.02 1.03
N ALA A 77 23.89 1.09 -0.08
CA ALA A 77 23.84 2.23 -0.99
C ALA A 77 22.51 2.25 -1.76
N ARG A 78 22.08 1.07 -2.24
CA ARG A 78 20.75 0.90 -2.82
C ARG A 78 19.65 1.17 -1.80
N GLY A 79 19.79 0.64 -0.58
CA GLY A 79 18.84 0.86 0.51
C GLY A 79 18.63 2.34 0.84
N ALA A 80 19.70 3.13 0.86
CA ALA A 80 19.61 4.59 1.05
C ALA A 80 18.81 5.29 -0.06
N ARG A 81 18.97 4.88 -1.33
CA ARG A 81 18.16 5.42 -2.43
C ARG A 81 16.68 5.04 -2.32
N VAL A 82 16.40 3.82 -1.85
CA VAL A 82 15.03 3.34 -1.61
C VAL A 82 14.35 4.15 -0.51
N ILE A 83 15.03 4.36 0.61
CA ILE A 83 14.53 5.18 1.73
C ILE A 83 14.23 6.60 1.25
N ALA A 84 15.19 7.25 0.55
CA ALA A 84 15.00 8.59 0.03
C ALA A 84 13.83 8.71 -0.95
N ALA A 85 13.60 7.69 -1.80
CA ALA A 85 12.46 7.66 -2.70
C ALA A 85 11.12 7.50 -1.96
N ALA A 86 11.09 6.72 -0.88
CA ALA A 86 9.91 6.57 -0.04
C ALA A 86 9.60 7.86 0.75
N GLU A 87 10.61 8.53 1.30
CA GLU A 87 10.46 9.82 1.99
C GLU A 87 9.95 10.91 1.02
N ALA A 88 10.45 10.94 -0.21
CA ALA A 88 9.96 11.85 -1.25
C ALA A 88 8.48 11.58 -1.59
N LEU A 89 8.03 10.31 -1.57
CA LEU A 89 6.62 9.95 -1.74
C LEU A 89 5.78 10.45 -0.56
N LEU A 90 6.28 10.32 0.68
CA LEU A 90 5.62 10.86 1.87
C LEU A 90 5.50 12.39 1.79
N ASP A 91 6.55 13.11 1.40
CA ASP A 91 6.50 14.56 1.21
C ASP A 91 5.50 14.97 0.12
N GLN A 92 5.36 14.17 -0.93
CA GLN A 92 4.44 14.46 -2.02
C GLN A 92 2.96 14.29 -1.62
N HIS A 93 2.63 13.27 -0.81
CA HIS A 93 1.25 12.86 -0.57
C HIS A 93 0.75 13.15 0.85
N VAL A 94 1.63 13.16 1.83
CA VAL A 94 1.34 13.42 3.24
C VAL A 94 2.40 14.38 3.82
N PRO A 95 2.57 15.59 3.22
CA PRO A 95 3.63 16.51 3.58
C PRO A 95 3.57 16.92 5.06
N LEU A 96 4.74 17.19 5.62
CA LEU A 96 4.86 17.91 6.88
C LEU A 96 4.52 19.39 6.68
N ALA A 97 4.02 20.05 7.72
CA ALA A 97 3.71 21.49 7.68
C ALA A 97 4.98 22.34 7.46
N GLU A 98 6.09 21.87 8.03
CA GLU A 98 7.43 22.42 7.91
C GLU A 98 8.43 21.25 7.82
N GLY A 99 9.48 21.39 7.02
CA GLY A 99 10.51 20.37 6.83
C GLY A 99 10.16 19.27 5.81
N SER A 100 10.94 18.19 5.84
CA SER A 100 10.76 16.99 5.00
C SER A 100 10.77 15.74 5.88
N HIS A 101 10.08 14.68 5.44
CA HIS A 101 10.16 13.36 6.08
C HIS A 101 11.59 12.81 6.15
N SER A 102 12.50 13.21 5.24
CA SER A 102 13.91 12.80 5.28
C SER A 102 14.69 13.38 6.47
N ASP A 103 14.19 14.45 7.07
CA ASP A 103 14.80 15.07 8.25
C ASP A 103 14.23 14.48 9.56
N SER A 104 13.33 13.50 9.48
CA SER A 104 12.67 12.93 10.65
C SER A 104 13.64 12.12 11.54
N VAL A 105 13.63 12.41 12.83
CA VAL A 105 14.42 11.69 13.86
C VAL A 105 13.53 11.04 14.94
N GLY A 106 12.23 11.33 14.92
CA GLY A 106 11.27 10.70 15.82
C GLY A 106 9.83 11.02 15.46
N TYR A 107 8.93 10.09 15.78
CA TYR A 107 7.50 10.26 15.67
C TYR A 107 6.87 10.06 17.05
N ARG A 108 5.90 10.90 17.41
CA ARG A 108 5.06 10.71 18.59
C ARG A 108 3.66 11.26 18.34
N LEU A 109 2.72 10.89 19.20
CA LEU A 109 1.35 11.36 19.16
C LEU A 109 1.09 12.25 20.36
N GLU A 110 0.59 13.45 20.12
CA GLU A 110 0.18 14.38 21.17
C GLU A 110 -1.33 14.63 21.10
N LEU A 111 -1.96 14.65 22.28
CA LEU A 111 -3.38 14.94 22.39
C LEU A 111 -3.60 16.45 22.22
N SER A 112 -4.29 16.83 21.14
CA SER A 112 -4.71 18.20 20.86
C SER A 112 -6.24 18.28 20.88
N GLY A 113 -6.76 18.78 22.00
CA GLY A 113 -8.20 18.74 22.29
C GLY A 113 -8.69 17.31 22.50
N GLU A 114 -9.55 16.82 21.61
CA GLU A 114 -10.14 15.47 21.67
C GLU A 114 -9.51 14.49 20.67
N ARG A 115 -8.47 14.91 19.93
CA ARG A 115 -7.84 14.09 18.88
C ARG A 115 -6.35 14.00 19.08
N GLN A 116 -5.80 12.83 18.72
CA GLN A 116 -4.36 12.69 18.59
C GLN A 116 -3.88 13.41 17.33
N GLN A 117 -2.73 14.05 17.42
CA GLN A 117 -2.02 14.65 16.30
C GLN A 117 -0.62 14.08 16.22
N LEU A 118 -0.15 13.89 15.00
CA LEU A 118 1.21 13.46 14.74
C LEU A 118 2.16 14.61 15.02
N VAL A 119 3.18 14.34 15.83
CA VAL A 119 4.32 15.23 16.02
C VAL A 119 5.57 14.53 15.53
N VAL A 120 6.28 15.20 14.61
CA VAL A 120 7.52 14.73 14.02
C VAL A 120 8.66 15.60 14.56
N GLU A 121 9.66 14.98 15.16
CA GLU A 121 10.91 15.64 15.53
C GLU A 121 11.87 15.62 14.34
N LEU A 122 12.45 16.78 14.01
CA LEU A 122 13.37 16.96 12.90
C LEU A 122 14.82 17.02 13.38
N GLN A 123 15.77 16.78 12.47
CA GLN A 123 17.20 16.71 12.78
C GLN A 123 17.77 18.01 13.38
N ASP A 124 17.18 19.17 13.08
CA ASP A 124 17.58 20.47 13.64
C ASP A 124 17.02 20.73 15.06
N GLY A 125 16.26 19.78 15.61
CA GLY A 125 15.60 19.86 16.91
C GLY A 125 14.24 20.56 16.89
N ALA A 126 13.77 21.01 15.73
CA ALA A 126 12.40 21.49 15.58
C ALA A 126 11.40 20.33 15.66
N THR A 127 10.14 20.67 15.97
CA THR A 127 9.03 19.73 15.91
C THR A 127 7.96 20.28 14.99
N THR A 128 7.40 19.43 14.15
CA THR A 128 6.37 19.75 13.16
C THR A 128 5.23 18.73 13.25
N GLY A 129 4.20 18.92 12.43
CA GLY A 129 3.13 17.94 12.23
C GLY A 129 2.85 17.77 10.74
N LEU A 130 1.77 17.06 10.40
CA LEU A 130 1.29 17.01 9.02
C LEU A 130 0.77 18.38 8.58
N ALA A 131 0.98 18.74 7.31
CA ALA A 131 0.42 19.95 6.72
C ALA A 131 -1.12 19.95 6.76
N ASP A 132 -1.72 18.77 6.58
CA ASP A 132 -3.12 18.50 6.89
C ASP A 132 -3.20 17.52 8.08
N PRO A 133 -3.58 17.99 9.29
CA PRO A 133 -3.75 17.13 10.46
C PRO A 133 -4.80 16.02 10.27
N ALA A 134 -5.73 16.17 9.33
CA ALA A 134 -6.72 15.12 9.02
C ALA A 134 -6.10 13.91 8.30
N GLY A 135 -4.85 14.03 7.84
CA GLY A 135 -4.09 12.93 7.24
C GLY A 135 -3.70 11.84 8.23
N LEU A 136 -3.79 12.06 9.54
CA LEU A 136 -3.58 11.01 10.54
C LEU A 136 -4.85 10.15 10.69
N ALA A 137 -4.77 8.89 10.27
CA ALA A 137 -5.86 7.92 10.40
C ALA A 137 -5.75 7.08 11.70
N GLY A 138 -4.55 6.91 12.24
CA GLY A 138 -4.33 6.15 13.48
C GLY A 138 -2.87 5.90 13.79
N TYR A 139 -2.62 5.08 14.80
CA TYR A 139 -1.28 4.63 15.18
C TYR A 139 -1.38 3.31 15.97
N ASN A 140 -0.26 2.62 16.11
CA ASN A 140 -0.12 1.46 16.99
C ASN A 140 1.06 1.65 17.96
N GLY A 141 0.99 1.01 19.12
CA GLY A 141 1.97 1.15 20.19
C GLY A 141 1.76 2.38 21.08
N PRO A 142 2.71 2.66 22.00
CA PRO A 142 2.64 3.82 22.90
C PRO A 142 2.69 5.15 22.13
N PRO A 143 1.91 6.18 22.52
CA PRO A 143 1.94 7.50 21.86
C PRO A 143 3.33 8.15 21.78
N ASP A 144 4.15 7.99 22.81
CA ASP A 144 5.49 8.60 22.86
C ASP A 144 6.54 7.85 22.01
N SER A 145 6.22 6.63 21.57
CA SER A 145 7.10 5.78 20.76
C SER A 145 6.25 4.77 19.96
N PRO A 146 5.47 5.22 18.97
CA PRO A 146 4.60 4.37 18.20
C PRO A 146 5.41 3.37 17.38
N SER A 147 4.91 2.15 17.23
CA SER A 147 5.48 1.16 16.31
C SER A 147 4.96 1.33 14.88
N CYS A 148 3.86 2.07 14.72
CA CYS A 148 3.26 2.37 13.43
C CYS A 148 2.48 3.69 13.51
N VAL A 149 2.63 4.52 12.48
CA VAL A 149 1.80 5.69 12.24
C VAL A 149 1.01 5.44 10.96
N LEU A 150 -0.32 5.47 11.06
CA LEU A 150 -1.21 5.25 9.93
C LEU A 150 -1.72 6.58 9.39
N LEU A 151 -1.42 6.84 8.14
CA LEU A 151 -1.79 8.04 7.40
C LEU A 151 -2.82 7.70 6.32
N VAL A 152 -3.51 8.72 5.81
CA VAL A 152 -4.47 8.58 4.69
C VAL A 152 -4.34 9.74 3.72
N HIS A 153 -4.36 9.43 2.42
CA HIS A 153 -4.40 10.40 1.34
C HIS A 153 -5.29 9.89 0.21
N ASN A 154 -6.22 10.71 -0.28
CA ASN A 154 -7.19 10.34 -1.33
C ASN A 154 -7.96 9.02 -1.07
N GLY A 155 -8.19 8.68 0.20
CA GLY A 155 -8.91 7.47 0.60
C GLY A 155 -8.06 6.19 0.61
N LEU A 156 -6.76 6.26 0.34
CA LEU A 156 -5.81 5.17 0.49
C LEU A 156 -4.90 5.41 1.69
N HIS A 157 -4.59 4.34 2.41
CA HIS A 157 -3.76 4.41 3.60
C HIS A 157 -2.27 4.20 3.33
N ILE A 158 -1.45 4.82 4.17
CA ILE A 158 0.01 4.72 4.17
C ILE A 158 0.44 4.47 5.61
N GLU A 159 1.15 3.37 5.87
CA GLU A 159 1.72 3.07 7.17
C GLU A 159 3.22 3.38 7.18
N ILE A 160 3.66 4.17 8.16
CA ILE A 160 5.08 4.32 8.49
C ILE A 160 5.37 3.30 9.60
N ALA A 161 6.09 2.23 9.25
CA ALA A 161 6.42 1.16 10.17
C ALA A 161 7.74 1.45 10.88
N ILE A 162 7.72 1.43 12.22
CA ILE A 162 8.85 1.88 13.06
C ILE A 162 9.31 0.71 13.94
N ASP A 163 10.56 0.30 13.76
CA ASP A 163 11.22 -0.71 14.57
C ASP A 163 12.73 -0.47 14.59
N ARG A 164 13.26 -0.05 15.74
CA ARG A 164 14.69 0.22 15.91
C ARG A 164 15.54 -1.05 16.09
N ASP A 165 14.91 -2.20 16.33
CA ASP A 165 15.61 -3.49 16.41
C ASP A 165 15.73 -4.15 15.03
N ASN A 166 14.94 -3.70 14.04
CA ASN A 166 15.07 -4.10 12.64
C ASN A 166 16.36 -3.52 12.02
N PRO A 167 17.14 -4.27 11.21
CA PRO A 167 18.37 -3.75 10.61
C PRO A 167 18.21 -2.47 9.77
N VAL A 168 17.09 -2.30 9.06
CA VAL A 168 16.79 -1.09 8.28
C VAL A 168 16.40 0.05 9.21
N GLY A 169 15.50 -0.21 10.16
CA GLY A 169 15.07 0.81 11.12
C GLY A 169 16.20 1.28 12.04
N ALA A 170 17.12 0.38 12.43
CA ALA A 170 18.32 0.73 13.20
C ALA A 170 19.26 1.70 12.46
N ALA A 171 19.24 1.68 11.12
CA ALA A 171 20.02 2.58 10.28
C ALA A 171 19.28 3.90 9.96
N HIS A 172 17.97 3.97 10.19
CA HIS A 172 17.15 5.15 9.97
C HIS A 172 17.09 6.04 11.22
N PRO A 173 17.32 7.37 11.15
CA PRO A 173 17.33 8.25 12.33
C PRO A 173 16.04 8.17 13.18
N ALA A 174 14.87 8.16 12.53
CA ALA A 174 13.58 7.96 13.19
C ALA A 174 13.21 6.49 13.55
N GLY A 175 13.99 5.48 13.16
CA GLY A 175 13.63 4.07 13.37
C GLY A 175 12.69 3.47 12.32
N VAL A 176 12.47 4.16 11.20
CA VAL A 176 11.57 3.68 10.14
C VAL A 176 12.18 2.47 9.44
N MET A 177 11.51 1.34 9.52
CA MET A 177 11.95 0.11 8.86
C MET A 177 11.30 -0.10 7.48
N ASP A 178 10.13 0.48 7.25
CA ASP A 178 9.40 0.38 5.99
C ASP A 178 8.29 1.44 5.88
N VAL A 179 7.81 1.66 4.65
CA VAL A 179 6.56 2.34 4.35
C VAL A 179 5.62 1.32 3.68
N VAL A 180 4.48 1.02 4.29
CA VAL A 180 3.52 0.04 3.76
C VAL A 180 2.35 0.77 3.12
N LEU A 181 2.06 0.46 1.86
CA LEU A 181 0.98 1.10 1.10
C LEU A 181 -0.25 0.20 1.03
N GLU A 182 -1.42 0.79 1.27
CA GLU A 182 -2.67 0.20 0.80
C GLU A 182 -2.71 0.29 -0.74
N SER A 183 -2.82 -0.86 -1.40
CA SER A 183 -2.58 -0.98 -2.85
C SER A 183 -3.62 -1.81 -3.58
N ALA A 184 -3.57 -3.15 -3.57
CA ALA A 184 -4.56 -3.98 -4.28
C ALA A 184 -5.93 -3.94 -3.56
N VAL A 185 -6.66 -2.84 -3.74
CA VAL A 185 -7.96 -2.55 -3.11
C VAL A 185 -8.98 -3.62 -3.48
N THR A 186 -8.91 -4.11 -4.72
CA THR A 186 -9.70 -5.25 -5.19
C THR A 186 -8.84 -6.27 -5.93
N THR A 187 -9.30 -7.53 -5.96
CA THR A 187 -8.67 -8.60 -6.75
C THR A 187 -9.76 -9.41 -7.44
N ILE A 188 -9.63 -9.58 -8.76
CA ILE A 188 -10.40 -10.54 -9.54
C ILE A 188 -9.69 -11.89 -9.46
N GLN A 189 -10.37 -12.85 -8.86
CA GLN A 189 -9.98 -14.25 -8.81
C GLN A 189 -10.52 -14.93 -10.08
N ASP A 190 -9.68 -14.95 -11.11
CA ASP A 190 -10.07 -15.29 -12.47
C ASP A 190 -10.21 -16.81 -12.70
N CYS A 191 -11.29 -17.17 -13.38
CA CYS A 191 -11.63 -18.54 -13.78
C CYS A 191 -11.73 -18.69 -15.31
N GLU A 192 -11.37 -17.66 -16.06
CA GLU A 192 -11.56 -17.52 -17.50
C GLU A 192 -10.19 -17.45 -18.20
N ASP A 193 -9.75 -16.27 -18.63
CA ASP A 193 -8.71 -16.12 -19.64
C ASP A 193 -7.29 -16.41 -19.12
N SER A 194 -7.06 -16.31 -17.81
CA SER A 194 -5.77 -16.66 -17.20
C SER A 194 -5.65 -18.12 -16.76
N VAL A 195 -6.70 -18.93 -16.93
CA VAL A 195 -6.78 -20.32 -16.47
C VAL A 195 -6.95 -21.29 -17.65
N SER A 196 -6.40 -22.50 -17.53
CA SER A 196 -6.66 -23.60 -18.47
C SER A 196 -7.45 -24.72 -17.78
N ALA A 197 -8.78 -24.63 -17.79
CA ALA A 197 -9.65 -25.62 -17.14
C ALA A 197 -10.67 -26.23 -18.11
N VAL A 198 -10.34 -27.42 -18.63
CA VAL A 198 -11.06 -28.06 -19.76
C VAL A 198 -11.86 -29.29 -19.37
N ASP A 199 -11.65 -29.81 -18.16
CA ASP A 199 -12.39 -30.97 -17.65
C ASP A 199 -12.87 -30.80 -16.19
N ALA A 200 -13.55 -31.83 -15.67
CA ALA A 200 -14.09 -31.82 -14.32
C ALA A 200 -13.02 -31.77 -13.22
N CYS A 201 -11.82 -32.31 -13.45
CA CYS A 201 -10.72 -32.28 -12.50
C CYS A 201 -10.18 -30.85 -12.38
N ASP A 202 -10.01 -30.15 -13.50
CA ASP A 202 -9.55 -28.77 -13.51
C ASP A 202 -10.57 -27.84 -12.85
N LYS A 203 -11.85 -27.95 -13.23
CA LYS A 203 -12.93 -27.13 -12.62
C LYS A 203 -13.04 -27.37 -11.12
N ARG A 204 -12.84 -28.61 -10.65
CA ARG A 204 -12.81 -28.91 -9.22
C ARG A 204 -11.65 -28.18 -8.51
N LEU A 205 -10.46 -28.11 -9.12
CA LEU A 205 -9.33 -27.37 -8.55
C LEU A 205 -9.65 -25.88 -8.41
N VAL A 206 -10.15 -25.27 -9.49
CA VAL A 206 -10.58 -23.85 -9.49
C VAL A 206 -11.59 -23.59 -8.37
N TYR A 207 -12.63 -24.41 -8.27
CA TYR A 207 -13.66 -24.24 -7.25
C TYR A 207 -13.15 -24.50 -5.83
N ALA A 208 -12.22 -25.44 -5.64
CA ALA A 208 -11.62 -25.70 -4.33
C ALA A 208 -10.81 -24.50 -3.83
N ASN A 209 -10.04 -23.85 -4.71
CA ASN A 209 -9.28 -22.65 -4.37
C ASN A 209 -10.21 -21.47 -4.06
N TRP A 210 -11.23 -21.24 -4.89
CA TRP A 210 -12.25 -20.22 -4.61
C TRP A 210 -12.97 -20.45 -3.28
N LEU A 211 -13.39 -21.68 -3.00
CA LEU A 211 -14.00 -22.04 -1.71
C LEU A 211 -13.04 -21.79 -0.54
N GLY A 212 -11.73 -22.00 -0.72
CA GLY A 212 -10.72 -21.72 0.30
C GLY A 212 -10.62 -20.24 0.65
N LEU A 213 -10.83 -19.34 -0.33
CA LEU A 213 -10.81 -17.89 -0.11
C LEU A 213 -12.09 -17.39 0.59
N MET A 214 -13.23 -18.04 0.35
CA MET A 214 -14.55 -17.61 0.85
C MET A 214 -14.89 -18.14 2.25
N LYS A 215 -13.96 -18.83 2.91
CA LYS A 215 -14.15 -19.46 4.23
C LYS A 215 -13.26 -18.81 5.27
#